data_AF-B2KII7-F1
#
_entry.id   AF-B2KII7-F1
#
_cell.length_a   1.000
_cell.length_b   1.000
_cell.length_c   1.000
_cell.angle_alpha   90.00
_cell.angle_beta   90.00
_cell.angle_gamma   90.00
#
_symmetry.space_group_name_H-M   'P 1'
#
loop_
_entity.id
_entity.type
_entity.pdbx_description
1 polymer ?
#
loop_
_entity_poly.entity_id
_entity_poly.type
_entity_poly.pdbx_seq_one_letter_code
_entity_poly.pdbx_strand_id
1 'polypeptide(L)'
;MEKERETLQAWKERVGQELDRVMAFWMEHSHDQEHGGFFTCLGRDGRVYDDLKYVWLQGRQVWMYCHLYRKFERFRRPELLESAKAGGEFLLRSARVAPPGKKCAFVLTRDGRPVKVQRTIFSECFYTMAMNELWRVTGEAHYQIEAVEMMDQIVHWVREDPSGLGRPQLPGAPASEPMAVPMMLLNLVEQLGESDEELAGNYAELGDWCAQRILQHVQVGGRRPTPAARRDLGTGGQGNPHPSGPQWSPSQTGRHGEARPGRGMAWDPREGGGPREPLGPGAGGRVPESQARQRAGKPGQTQVLPGLCGQPSTQISVPPQCFTLATWGTQVQSRG
;
A
#
# COMPACT_ATOMS: atom_id res chain seq x y z
N MET A 1 -13.91 -27.01 -15.87
CA MET A 1 -13.42 -27.84 -14.75
C MET A 1 -11.95 -28.22 -14.96
N GLU A 2 -11.60 -29.17 -15.84
CA GLU A 2 -10.19 -29.60 -16.00
C GLU A 2 -9.23 -28.48 -16.45
N LYS A 3 -9.58 -27.77 -17.54
CA LYS A 3 -8.78 -26.64 -18.06
C LYS A 3 -8.58 -25.51 -17.04
N GLU A 4 -9.57 -25.25 -16.20
CA GLU A 4 -9.50 -24.24 -15.14
C GLU A 4 -8.57 -24.70 -14.02
N ARG A 5 -8.68 -25.96 -13.61
CA ARG A 5 -7.78 -26.58 -12.64
C ARG A 5 -6.34 -26.58 -13.12
N GLU A 6 -6.09 -26.94 -14.38
CA GLU A 6 -4.76 -26.87 -15.01
C GLU A 6 -4.20 -25.44 -15.00
N THR A 7 -5.04 -24.47 -15.34
CA THR A 7 -4.65 -23.04 -15.35
C THR A 7 -4.28 -22.57 -13.95
N LEU A 8 -5.10 -22.89 -12.93
CA LEU A 8 -4.82 -22.52 -11.54
C LEU A 8 -3.57 -23.21 -11.00
N GLN A 9 -3.33 -24.46 -11.37
CA GLN A 9 -2.13 -25.20 -10.99
C GLN A 9 -0.87 -24.56 -11.59
N ALA A 10 -0.91 -24.20 -12.88
CA ALA A 10 0.19 -23.50 -13.54
C ALA A 10 0.48 -22.13 -12.90
N TRP A 11 -0.55 -21.37 -12.52
CA TRP A 11 -0.38 -20.10 -11.81
C TRP A 11 0.20 -20.28 -10.41
N LYS A 12 -0.29 -21.28 -9.65
CA LYS A 12 0.24 -21.60 -8.32
C LYS A 12 1.72 -21.94 -8.39
N GLU A 13 2.13 -22.76 -9.35
CA GLU A 13 3.53 -23.12 -9.56
C GLU A 13 4.38 -21.91 -9.93
N ARG A 14 3.92 -21.09 -10.89
CA ARG A 14 4.63 -19.89 -11.32
C ARG A 14 4.84 -18.88 -10.18
N VAL A 15 3.80 -18.61 -9.39
CA VAL A 15 3.90 -17.70 -8.23
C VAL A 15 4.80 -18.30 -7.15
N GLY A 16 4.73 -19.62 -6.93
CA GLY A 16 5.58 -20.34 -6.00
C GLY A 16 7.07 -20.22 -6.35
N GLN A 17 7.42 -20.43 -7.62
CA GLN A 17 8.79 -20.31 -8.14
C GLN A 17 9.30 -18.86 -8.09
N GLU A 18 8.46 -17.89 -8.42
CA GLU A 18 8.88 -16.49 -8.37
C GLU A 18 9.07 -15.99 -6.94
N LEU A 19 8.25 -16.47 -5.99
CA LEU A 19 8.50 -16.20 -4.57
C LEU A 19 9.86 -16.76 -4.12
N ASP A 20 10.22 -17.98 -4.55
CA ASP A 20 11.52 -18.57 -4.23
C ASP A 20 12.68 -17.75 -4.81
N ARG A 21 12.55 -17.31 -6.06
CA ARG A 21 13.55 -16.47 -6.74
C ARG A 21 13.75 -15.12 -6.05
N VAL A 22 12.66 -14.43 -5.74
CA VAL A 22 12.75 -13.11 -5.11
C VAL A 22 13.29 -13.25 -3.68
N MET A 23 12.86 -14.26 -2.92
CA MET A 23 13.41 -14.50 -1.58
C MET A 23 14.91 -14.82 -1.60
N ALA A 24 15.40 -15.55 -2.61
CA ALA A 24 16.83 -15.78 -2.78
C ALA A 24 17.60 -14.46 -2.95
N PHE A 25 17.12 -13.55 -3.80
CA PHE A 25 17.75 -12.24 -4.02
C PHE A 25 17.87 -11.43 -2.73
N TRP A 26 16.81 -11.35 -1.93
CA TRP A 26 16.85 -10.58 -0.68
C TRP A 26 17.73 -11.23 0.38
N MET A 27 17.69 -12.56 0.48
CA MET A 27 18.56 -13.30 1.41
C MET A 27 20.05 -13.15 1.08
N GLU A 28 20.39 -13.02 -0.21
CA GLU A 28 21.78 -12.90 -0.64
C GLU A 28 22.32 -11.46 -0.54
N HIS A 29 21.51 -10.46 -0.87
CA HIS A 29 22.03 -9.11 -1.13
C HIS A 29 21.65 -8.05 -0.08
N SER A 30 20.60 -8.28 0.70
CA SER A 30 20.08 -7.21 1.57
C SER A 30 20.63 -7.23 2.98
N HIS A 31 21.23 -8.30 3.47
CA HIS A 31 21.55 -8.41 4.91
C HIS A 31 22.76 -7.54 5.28
N ASP A 32 22.60 -6.68 6.27
CA ASP A 32 23.71 -5.96 6.87
C ASP A 32 24.18 -6.73 8.12
N GLN A 33 25.16 -7.62 7.93
CA GLN A 33 25.70 -8.45 9.02
C GLN A 33 26.48 -7.63 10.07
N GLU A 34 26.90 -6.41 9.75
CA GLU A 34 27.73 -5.58 10.63
C GLU A 34 26.88 -4.77 11.62
N HIS A 35 25.82 -4.11 11.14
CA HIS A 35 24.97 -3.25 11.97
C HIS A 35 23.57 -3.82 12.25
N GLY A 36 23.20 -4.92 11.60
CA GLY A 36 21.84 -5.43 11.57
C GLY A 36 20.93 -4.67 10.61
N GLY A 37 19.71 -5.19 10.43
CA GLY A 37 18.78 -4.70 9.42
C GLY A 37 19.21 -5.01 7.99
N PHE A 38 18.63 -4.28 7.04
CA PHE A 38 18.67 -4.63 5.63
C PHE A 38 18.97 -3.43 4.73
N PHE A 39 19.81 -3.62 3.71
CA PHE A 39 19.93 -2.74 2.56
C PHE A 39 18.75 -2.91 1.63
N THR A 40 18.15 -1.79 1.24
CA THR A 40 17.00 -1.77 0.31
C THR A 40 17.30 -0.96 -0.95
N CYS A 41 18.34 -0.14 -0.91
CA CYS A 41 18.90 0.53 -2.06
C CYS A 41 19.85 -0.42 -2.82
N LEU A 42 19.24 -1.43 -3.43
CA LEU A 42 19.90 -2.47 -4.21
C LEU A 42 19.74 -2.19 -5.70
N GLY A 43 20.84 -2.28 -6.45
CA GLY A 43 20.86 -2.24 -7.90
C GLY A 43 20.20 -3.46 -8.52
N ARG A 44 20.07 -3.46 -9.84
CA ARG A 44 19.50 -4.60 -10.60
C ARG A 44 20.26 -5.91 -10.36
N ASP A 45 21.56 -5.81 -10.10
CA ASP A 45 22.47 -6.93 -9.83
C ASP A 45 22.63 -7.23 -8.33
N GLY A 46 21.83 -6.61 -7.46
CA GLY A 46 21.91 -6.79 -6.02
C GLY A 46 22.99 -5.95 -5.34
N ARG A 47 23.77 -5.15 -6.07
CA ARG A 47 24.80 -4.30 -5.43
C ARG A 47 24.15 -3.15 -4.65
N VAL A 48 24.60 -2.96 -3.41
CA VAL A 48 24.19 -1.81 -2.59
C VAL A 48 24.73 -0.52 -3.21
N TYR A 49 23.85 0.44 -3.50
CA TYR A 49 24.24 1.77 -3.99
C TYR A 49 24.03 2.90 -2.97
N ASP A 50 23.34 2.63 -1.87
CA ASP A 50 23.14 3.52 -0.73
C ASP A 50 22.89 2.66 0.52
N ASP A 51 23.46 3.05 1.66
CA ASP A 51 23.44 2.28 2.91
C ASP A 51 22.38 2.76 3.93
N LEU A 52 21.59 3.78 3.57
CA LEU A 52 20.49 4.28 4.38
C LEU A 52 19.43 3.19 4.65
N LYS A 53 18.91 3.18 5.88
CA LYS A 53 17.94 2.20 6.37
C LYS A 53 16.56 2.85 6.49
N TYR A 54 15.65 2.50 5.59
CA TYR A 54 14.27 2.99 5.59
C TYR A 54 13.40 2.16 6.54
N VAL A 55 12.94 2.73 7.65
CA VAL A 55 12.30 2.01 8.77
C VAL A 55 11.08 1.19 8.33
N TRP A 56 10.22 1.76 7.50
CA TRP A 56 9.07 1.05 6.94
C TRP A 56 9.45 -0.21 6.12
N LEU A 57 10.57 -0.20 5.40
CA LEU A 57 11.04 -1.36 4.64
C LEU A 57 11.73 -2.38 5.56
N GLN A 58 12.45 -1.92 6.59
CA GLN A 58 12.99 -2.79 7.63
C GLN A 58 11.86 -3.62 8.27
N GLY A 59 10.80 -2.94 8.73
CA GLY A 59 9.65 -3.59 9.36
C GLY A 59 8.95 -4.59 8.43
N ARG A 60 8.75 -4.21 7.16
CA ARG A 60 8.18 -5.11 6.14
C ARG A 60 9.02 -6.36 5.91
N GLN A 61 10.34 -6.22 5.86
CA GLN A 61 11.22 -7.35 5.59
C GLN A 61 11.29 -8.31 6.78
N VAL A 62 11.37 -7.79 8.02
CA VAL A 62 11.24 -8.61 9.24
C VAL A 62 9.91 -9.35 9.24
N TRP A 63 8.80 -8.64 9.04
CA TRP A 63 7.45 -9.23 8.97
C TRP A 63 7.40 -10.34 7.92
N MET A 64 7.90 -10.08 6.71
CA MET A 64 7.88 -11.05 5.61
C MET A 64 8.66 -12.32 5.96
N TYR A 65 9.84 -12.18 6.55
CA TYR A 65 10.70 -13.32 6.88
C TYR A 65 10.04 -14.21 7.94
N CYS A 66 9.52 -13.62 9.01
CA CYS A 66 8.79 -14.34 10.04
C CYS A 66 7.50 -14.99 9.51
N HIS A 67 6.73 -14.25 8.71
CA HIS A 67 5.48 -14.73 8.13
C HIS A 67 5.72 -15.94 7.21
N LEU A 68 6.73 -15.87 6.33
CA LEU A 68 7.12 -16.98 5.48
C LEU A 68 7.63 -18.17 6.29
N TYR A 69 8.49 -17.92 7.29
CA TYR A 69 9.03 -18.94 8.18
C TYR A 69 7.95 -19.77 8.88
N ARG A 70 6.86 -19.13 9.35
CA ARG A 70 5.76 -19.84 10.03
C ARG A 70 4.77 -20.50 9.07
N LYS A 71 4.41 -19.83 7.96
CA LYS A 71 3.33 -20.27 7.06
C LYS A 71 3.75 -21.29 6.01
N PHE A 72 5.03 -21.32 5.62
CA PHE A 72 5.50 -22.14 4.50
C PHE A 72 6.69 -22.99 4.94
N GLU A 73 6.49 -24.31 4.98
CA GLU A 73 7.51 -25.27 5.44
C GLU A 73 8.87 -25.09 4.74
N ARG A 74 8.86 -24.84 3.42
CA ARG A 74 10.09 -24.62 2.63
C ARG A 74 10.91 -23.40 3.05
N PHE A 75 10.30 -22.43 3.75
CA PHE A 75 10.96 -21.25 4.27
C PHE A 75 11.27 -21.34 5.77
N ARG A 76 10.92 -22.46 6.43
CA ARG A 76 11.25 -22.71 7.84
C ARG A 76 12.73 -23.08 8.01
N ARG A 77 13.60 -22.12 7.70
CA ARG A 77 15.05 -22.26 7.71
C ARG A 77 15.65 -21.34 8.80
N PRO A 78 16.60 -21.82 9.62
CA PRO A 78 17.17 -21.02 10.69
C PRO A 78 17.75 -19.69 10.22
N GLU A 79 18.38 -19.64 9.05
CA GLU A 79 19.01 -18.44 8.52
C GLU A 79 17.99 -17.33 8.26
N LEU A 80 16.77 -17.68 7.86
CA LEU A 80 15.68 -16.72 7.65
C LEU A 80 15.21 -16.10 8.97
N LEU A 81 15.07 -16.93 10.01
CA LEU A 81 14.65 -16.49 11.33
C LEU A 81 15.73 -15.62 12.00
N GLU A 82 16.99 -16.03 11.94
CA GLU A 82 18.10 -15.27 12.53
C GLU A 82 18.27 -13.90 11.83
N SER A 83 18.07 -13.85 10.51
CA SER A 83 18.04 -12.59 9.77
C SER A 83 16.86 -11.70 10.19
N ALA A 84 15.69 -12.29 10.44
CA ALA A 84 14.52 -11.55 10.91
C ALA A 84 14.74 -10.98 12.32
N LYS A 85 15.30 -11.77 13.24
CA LYS A 85 15.69 -11.32 14.58
C LYS A 85 16.70 -10.18 14.51
N ALA A 86 17.76 -10.31 13.72
CA ALA A 86 18.75 -9.25 13.55
C ALA A 86 18.13 -7.93 13.04
N GLY A 87 17.14 -8.01 12.13
CA GLY A 87 16.35 -6.86 11.69
C GLY A 87 15.44 -6.29 12.78
N GLY A 88 14.81 -7.16 13.58
CA GLY A 88 14.02 -6.79 14.76
C GLY A 88 14.82 -6.03 15.80
N GLU A 89 15.99 -6.57 16.18
CA GLU A 89 16.91 -5.95 17.13
C GLU A 89 17.41 -4.58 16.64
N PHE A 90 17.66 -4.44 15.34
CA PHE A 90 17.96 -3.13 14.75
C PHE A 90 16.80 -2.14 14.92
N LEU A 91 15.55 -2.58 14.71
CA LEU A 91 14.37 -1.74 14.91
C LEU A 91 14.19 -1.35 16.39
N LEU A 92 14.28 -2.31 17.32
CA LEU A 92 14.14 -2.05 18.76
C LEU A 92 15.13 -0.98 19.27
N ARG A 93 16.39 -1.09 18.80
CA ARG A 93 17.49 -0.20 19.18
C ARG A 93 17.39 1.18 18.53
N SER A 94 16.99 1.25 17.26
CA SER A 94 17.26 2.44 16.42
C SER A 94 16.03 3.09 15.79
N ALA A 95 14.86 2.43 15.75
CA ALA A 95 13.70 2.97 15.04
C ALA A 95 13.13 4.24 15.71
N ARG A 96 13.07 4.26 17.04
CA ARG A 96 12.53 5.38 17.83
C ARG A 96 13.50 6.56 17.84
N VAL A 97 12.98 7.75 17.54
CA VAL A 97 13.80 8.97 17.42
C VAL A 97 14.30 9.45 18.78
N ALA A 98 13.45 9.41 19.80
CA ALA A 98 13.75 9.89 21.14
C ALA A 98 12.98 9.06 22.18
N PRO A 99 13.51 7.89 22.60
CA PRO A 99 12.94 7.11 23.69
C PRO A 99 12.83 7.93 24.99
N PRO A 100 11.79 7.73 25.82
CA PRO A 100 10.73 6.71 25.71
C PRO A 100 9.63 7.03 24.68
N GLY A 101 9.75 8.14 23.95
CA GLY A 101 8.81 8.51 22.89
C GLY A 101 8.71 7.43 21.80
N LYS A 102 7.48 7.17 21.34
CA LYS A 102 7.16 6.12 20.38
C LYS A 102 7.34 6.51 18.91
N LYS A 103 7.57 7.80 18.62
CA LYS A 103 7.72 8.26 17.24
C LYS A 103 8.96 7.62 16.60
N CYS A 104 8.75 6.93 15.49
CA CYS A 104 9.81 6.34 14.69
C CYS A 104 10.35 7.31 13.64
N ALA A 105 11.62 7.14 13.32
CA ALA A 105 12.23 7.75 12.15
C ALA A 105 11.62 7.15 10.87
N PHE A 106 11.76 7.88 9.77
CA PHE A 106 11.47 7.37 8.43
C PHE A 106 12.73 6.78 7.79
N VAL A 107 13.86 7.47 7.92
CA VAL A 107 15.17 7.00 7.45
C VAL A 107 16.19 7.10 8.59
N LEU A 108 17.01 6.07 8.70
CA LEU A 108 18.18 5.99 9.56
C LEU A 108 19.44 5.88 8.68
N THR A 109 20.57 6.30 9.23
CA THR A 109 21.89 5.90 8.73
C THR A 109 22.09 4.39 8.87
N ARG A 110 23.10 3.84 8.20
CA ARG A 110 23.46 2.41 8.32
C ARG A 110 23.60 1.95 9.76
N ASP A 111 24.24 2.78 10.60
CA ASP A 111 24.48 2.55 12.03
C ASP A 111 23.29 2.90 12.95
N GLY A 112 22.17 3.35 12.39
CA GLY A 112 20.91 3.51 13.14
C GLY A 112 20.64 4.91 13.69
N ARG A 113 21.41 5.93 13.33
CA ARG A 113 21.11 7.33 13.71
C ARG A 113 20.00 7.91 12.83
N PRO A 114 19.02 8.64 13.40
CA PRO A 114 17.89 9.19 12.64
C PRO A 114 18.33 10.29 11.68
N VAL A 115 17.96 10.13 10.40
CA VAL A 115 18.22 11.11 9.33
C VAL A 115 16.98 11.93 9.02
N LYS A 116 15.81 11.29 8.98
CA LYS A 116 14.56 11.93 8.60
C LYS A 116 13.41 11.37 9.41
N VAL A 117 12.55 12.26 9.90
CA VAL A 117 11.27 11.89 10.53
C VAL A 117 10.14 12.31 9.60
N GLN A 118 9.28 11.36 9.25
CA GLN A 118 8.04 11.65 8.55
C GLN A 118 6.91 11.81 9.57
N ARG A 119 6.13 12.87 9.42
CA ARG A 119 5.00 13.21 10.29
C ARG A 119 3.73 12.40 9.96
N THR A 120 3.89 11.08 9.90
CA THR A 120 2.86 10.06 9.61
C THR A 120 3.07 8.86 10.53
N ILE A 121 2.12 7.93 10.58
CA ILE A 121 2.16 6.71 11.39
C ILE A 121 2.79 5.48 10.71
N PHE A 122 3.19 5.59 9.44
CA PHE A 122 3.51 4.39 8.64
C PHE A 122 4.75 3.63 9.09
N SER A 123 5.78 4.34 9.58
CA SER A 123 6.97 3.67 10.15
C SER A 123 6.58 2.82 11.36
N GLU A 124 5.70 3.37 12.19
CA GLU A 124 5.18 2.74 13.40
C GLU A 124 4.28 1.55 13.07
N CYS A 125 3.44 1.64 12.05
CA CYS A 125 2.64 0.50 11.61
C CYS A 125 3.53 -0.69 11.22
N PHE A 126 4.54 -0.48 10.37
CA PHE A 126 5.43 -1.58 9.96
C PHE A 126 6.36 -2.06 11.08
N TYR A 127 6.69 -1.19 12.05
CA TYR A 127 7.35 -1.60 13.29
C TYR A 127 6.45 -2.57 14.09
N THR A 128 5.19 -2.20 14.35
CA THR A 128 4.23 -3.06 15.06
C THR A 128 4.05 -4.41 14.38
N MET A 129 3.92 -4.43 13.05
CA MET A 129 3.81 -5.68 12.28
C MET A 129 5.04 -6.58 12.47
N ALA A 130 6.25 -6.01 12.40
CA ALA A 130 7.50 -6.74 12.59
C ALA A 130 7.61 -7.34 14.00
N MET A 131 7.33 -6.53 15.02
CA MET A 131 7.38 -6.96 16.41
C MET A 131 6.35 -8.08 16.68
N ASN A 132 5.12 -7.94 16.18
CA ASN A 132 4.10 -8.99 16.34
C ASN A 132 4.51 -10.31 15.67
N GLU A 133 5.02 -10.30 14.44
CA GLU A 133 5.48 -11.53 13.79
C GLU A 133 6.71 -12.14 14.48
N LEU A 134 7.65 -11.32 15.00
CA LEU A 134 8.79 -11.81 15.77
C LEU A 134 8.34 -12.54 17.03
N TRP A 135 7.39 -11.96 17.77
CA TRP A 135 6.77 -12.64 18.90
C TRP A 135 6.17 -14.00 18.48
N ARG A 136 5.44 -14.06 17.37
CA ARG A 136 4.79 -15.31 16.90
C ARG A 136 5.78 -16.43 16.60
N VAL A 137 6.97 -16.11 16.09
CA VAL A 137 7.97 -17.11 15.71
C VAL A 137 8.99 -17.43 16.81
N THR A 138 9.12 -16.58 17.83
CA THR A 138 10.08 -16.75 18.93
C THR A 138 9.44 -17.07 20.28
N GLY A 139 8.21 -16.62 20.52
CA GLY A 139 7.55 -16.65 21.83
C GLY A 139 8.06 -15.60 22.82
N GLU A 140 8.94 -14.69 22.41
CA GLU A 140 9.55 -13.71 23.32
C GLU A 140 8.60 -12.54 23.61
N ALA A 141 8.21 -12.40 24.88
CA ALA A 141 7.17 -11.46 25.31
C ALA A 141 7.52 -9.98 25.05
N HIS A 142 8.80 -9.62 25.04
CA HIS A 142 9.23 -8.23 24.83
C HIS A 142 8.80 -7.70 23.45
N TYR A 143 8.79 -8.56 22.41
CA TYR A 143 8.28 -8.18 21.09
C TYR A 143 6.77 -7.93 21.10
N GLN A 144 5.99 -8.73 21.84
CA GLN A 144 4.55 -8.54 21.95
C GLN A 144 4.23 -7.21 22.65
N ILE A 145 4.92 -6.93 23.76
CA ILE A 145 4.78 -5.67 24.51
C ILE A 145 5.07 -4.48 23.57
N GLU A 146 6.18 -4.53 22.84
CA GLU A 146 6.56 -3.50 21.87
C GLU A 146 5.51 -3.31 20.75
N ALA A 147 4.91 -4.40 20.26
CA ALA A 147 3.85 -4.33 19.25
C ALA A 147 2.58 -3.67 19.78
N VAL A 148 2.10 -4.09 20.95
CA VAL A 148 0.84 -3.61 21.55
C VAL A 148 0.98 -2.14 22.00
N GLU A 149 2.06 -1.79 22.68
CA GLU A 149 2.29 -0.40 23.11
C GLU A 149 2.38 0.56 21.91
N MET A 150 2.99 0.12 20.80
CA MET A 150 3.03 0.91 19.58
C MET A 150 1.66 0.99 18.91
N MET A 151 0.88 -0.10 18.90
CA MET A 151 -0.49 -0.10 18.37
C MET A 151 -1.36 0.92 19.11
N ASP A 152 -1.36 0.89 20.44
CA ASP A 152 -2.15 1.80 21.26
C ASP A 152 -1.77 3.26 21.00
N GLN A 153 -0.48 3.54 20.84
CA GLN A 153 0.00 4.86 20.46
C GLN A 153 -0.48 5.29 19.06
N ILE A 154 -0.47 4.39 18.08
CA ILE A 154 -0.98 4.66 16.73
C ILE A 154 -2.48 4.98 16.79
N VAL A 155 -3.25 4.20 17.55
CA VAL A 155 -4.69 4.42 17.74
C VAL A 155 -4.94 5.80 18.35
N HIS A 156 -4.20 6.15 19.41
CA HIS A 156 -4.28 7.47 20.03
C HIS A 156 -3.98 8.61 19.03
N TRP A 157 -2.91 8.49 18.23
CA TRP A 157 -2.59 9.51 17.22
C TRP A 157 -3.65 9.67 16.12
N VAL A 158 -4.36 8.59 15.78
CA VAL A 158 -5.37 8.59 14.71
C VAL A 158 -6.73 9.05 15.22
N ARG A 159 -7.15 8.59 16.41
CA ARG A 159 -8.51 8.80 16.92
C ARG A 159 -8.64 9.98 17.86
N GLU A 160 -7.58 10.34 18.58
CA GLU A 160 -7.67 11.26 19.72
C GLU A 160 -6.82 12.51 19.50
N ASP A 161 -5.50 12.34 19.36
CA ASP A 161 -4.57 13.48 19.28
C ASP A 161 -3.41 13.27 18.29
N PRO A 162 -3.44 13.92 17.11
CA PRO A 162 -2.35 13.85 16.14
C PRO A 162 -1.15 14.73 16.50
N SER A 163 -1.16 15.47 17.62
CA SER A 163 -0.11 16.42 18.00
C SER A 163 1.28 15.76 18.09
N GLY A 164 1.34 14.51 18.57
CA GLY A 164 2.56 13.71 18.66
C GLY A 164 3.21 13.40 17.31
N LEU A 165 2.48 13.56 16.19
CA LEU A 165 3.03 13.45 14.83
C LEU A 165 3.69 14.75 14.37
N GLY A 166 3.53 15.86 15.10
CA GLY A 166 4.15 17.15 14.82
C GLY A 166 3.52 17.90 13.63
N ARG A 167 2.26 17.63 13.28
CA ARG A 167 1.52 18.34 12.23
C ARG A 167 0.45 19.25 12.85
N PRO A 168 0.80 20.49 13.26
CA PRO A 168 -0.21 21.45 13.67
C PRO A 168 -1.14 21.73 12.49
N GLN A 169 -2.45 21.67 12.72
CA GLN A 169 -3.44 22.00 11.71
C GLN A 169 -3.41 23.51 11.46
N LEU A 170 -3.11 23.90 10.23
CA LEU A 170 -3.11 25.31 9.84
C LEU A 170 -4.55 25.77 9.57
N PRO A 171 -4.94 27.02 9.88
CA PRO A 171 -6.32 27.48 9.73
C PRO A 171 -6.90 27.36 8.32
N GLY A 172 -6.06 27.41 7.29
CA GLY A 172 -6.46 27.26 5.88
C GLY A 172 -6.43 25.83 5.36
N ALA A 173 -5.97 24.85 6.16
CA ALA A 173 -5.88 23.47 5.72
C ALA A 173 -7.26 22.79 5.83
N PRO A 174 -7.83 22.28 4.72
CA PRO A 174 -9.10 21.56 4.79
C PRO A 174 -8.93 20.29 5.63
N ALA A 175 -9.96 19.93 6.37
CA ALA A 175 -10.01 18.63 7.04
C ALA A 175 -10.06 17.52 5.98
N SER A 176 -8.96 16.80 5.80
CA SER A 176 -8.86 15.66 4.89
C SER A 176 -8.25 14.47 5.61
N GLU A 177 -8.93 13.34 5.54
CA GLU A 177 -8.41 12.05 5.98
C GLU A 177 -7.83 11.31 4.76
N PRO A 178 -6.55 10.91 4.76
CA PRO A 178 -6.00 10.05 3.72
C PRO A 178 -6.49 8.60 3.90
N MET A 179 -7.03 7.98 2.84
CA MET A 179 -7.52 6.59 2.87
C MET A 179 -6.47 5.57 3.37
N ALA A 180 -5.18 5.86 3.16
CA ALA A 180 -4.09 5.02 3.63
C ALA A 180 -4.05 4.86 5.16
N VAL A 181 -4.59 5.81 5.93
CA VAL A 181 -4.62 5.74 7.41
C VAL A 181 -5.55 4.61 7.88
N PRO A 182 -6.86 4.61 7.58
CA PRO A 182 -7.74 3.53 8.00
C PRO A 182 -7.39 2.19 7.33
N MET A 183 -6.82 2.18 6.12
CA MET A 183 -6.31 0.93 5.50
C MET A 183 -5.19 0.30 6.31
N MET A 184 -4.17 1.08 6.69
CA MET A 184 -3.06 0.56 7.47
C MET A 184 -3.50 0.16 8.88
N LEU A 185 -4.43 0.90 9.48
CA LEU A 185 -4.94 0.57 10.80
C LEU A 185 -5.78 -0.71 10.78
N LEU A 186 -6.63 -0.92 9.76
CA LEU A 186 -7.34 -2.18 9.56
C LEU A 186 -6.37 -3.35 9.39
N ASN A 187 -5.29 -3.16 8.63
CA ASN A 187 -4.27 -4.19 8.47
C ASN A 187 -3.58 -4.55 9.79
N LEU A 188 -3.34 -3.58 10.68
CA LEU A 188 -2.82 -3.85 12.02
C LEU A 188 -3.82 -4.61 12.89
N VAL A 189 -5.10 -4.26 12.84
CA VAL A 189 -6.16 -4.98 13.56
C VAL A 189 -6.18 -6.45 13.13
N GLU A 190 -6.15 -6.72 11.82
CA GLU A 190 -6.08 -8.09 11.30
C GLU A 190 -4.79 -8.82 11.72
N GLN A 191 -3.65 -8.13 11.66
CA GLN A 191 -2.35 -8.71 12.03
C GLN A 191 -2.29 -9.11 13.51
N LEU A 192 -2.75 -8.23 14.41
CA LEU A 192 -2.72 -8.47 15.86
C LEU A 192 -3.76 -9.50 16.28
N GLY A 193 -4.95 -9.47 15.68
CA GLY A 193 -6.02 -10.44 15.96
C GLY A 193 -5.82 -11.82 15.33
N GLU A 194 -4.84 -12.00 14.43
CA GLU A 194 -4.61 -13.32 13.82
C GLU A 194 -4.26 -14.36 14.89
N SER A 195 -5.07 -15.41 15.05
CA SER A 195 -4.82 -16.48 16.04
C SER A 195 -4.66 -16.00 17.50
N ASP A 196 -5.21 -14.82 17.83
CA ASP A 196 -5.25 -14.25 19.18
C ASP A 196 -6.67 -13.69 19.43
N GLU A 197 -7.51 -14.50 20.09
CA GLU A 197 -8.92 -14.16 20.31
C GLU A 197 -9.10 -12.94 21.22
N GLU A 198 -8.17 -12.72 22.17
CA GLU A 198 -8.21 -11.59 23.09
C GLU A 198 -7.94 -10.28 22.34
N LEU A 199 -6.85 -10.22 21.57
CA LEU A 199 -6.52 -9.04 20.77
C LEU A 199 -7.55 -8.81 19.65
N ALA A 200 -8.08 -9.88 19.04
CA ALA A 200 -9.16 -9.77 18.06
C ALA A 200 -10.42 -9.14 18.67
N GLY A 201 -10.78 -9.53 19.89
CA GLY A 201 -11.89 -8.92 20.64
C GLY A 201 -11.63 -7.46 20.99
N ASN A 202 -10.45 -7.16 21.52
CA ASN A 202 -10.06 -5.81 21.96
C ASN A 202 -10.08 -4.79 20.81
N TYR A 203 -9.71 -5.21 19.59
CA TYR A 203 -9.64 -4.33 18.42
C TYR A 203 -10.83 -4.46 17.44
N ALA A 204 -11.88 -5.22 17.79
CA ALA A 204 -13.03 -5.43 16.89
C ALA A 204 -13.74 -4.12 16.50
N GLU A 205 -14.05 -3.26 17.48
CA GLU A 205 -14.67 -1.94 17.23
C GLU A 205 -13.78 -1.06 16.33
N LEU A 206 -12.46 -1.14 16.54
CA LEU A 206 -11.50 -0.41 15.72
C LEU A 206 -11.49 -0.92 14.27
N GLY A 207 -11.59 -2.23 14.07
CA GLY A 207 -11.71 -2.85 12.76
C GLY A 207 -12.94 -2.36 12.00
N ASP A 208 -14.11 -2.38 12.67
CA ASP A 208 -15.37 -1.87 12.11
C ASP A 208 -15.27 -0.38 11.75
N TRP A 209 -14.69 0.43 12.65
CA TRP A 209 -14.44 1.84 12.39
C TRP A 209 -13.56 2.03 11.15
N CYS A 210 -12.46 1.29 11.03
CA CYS A 210 -11.56 1.40 9.88
C CYS A 210 -12.27 1.03 8.56
N ALA A 211 -13.00 -0.07 8.54
CA ALA A 211 -13.76 -0.51 7.38
C ALA A 211 -14.78 0.55 6.94
N GLN A 212 -15.53 1.12 7.88
CA GLN A 212 -16.48 2.20 7.59
C GLN A 212 -15.79 3.47 7.06
N ARG A 213 -14.60 3.81 7.56
CA ARG A 213 -13.82 4.95 7.04
C ARG A 213 -13.36 4.71 5.61
N ILE A 214 -12.84 3.53 5.30
CA ILE A 214 -12.44 3.15 3.94
C ILE A 214 -13.63 3.26 2.98
N LEU A 215 -14.80 2.75 3.37
CA LEU A 215 -16.02 2.83 2.54
C LEU A 215 -16.49 4.27 2.27
N GLN A 216 -16.20 5.23 3.15
CA GLN A 216 -16.51 6.65 2.92
C GLN A 216 -15.68 7.27 1.78
N HIS A 217 -14.58 6.63 1.36
CA HIS A 217 -13.79 7.06 0.21
C HIS A 217 -14.38 6.60 -1.14
N VAL A 218 -15.33 5.67 -1.14
CA VAL A 218 -16.01 5.22 -2.37
C VAL A 218 -16.95 6.33 -2.85
N GLN A 219 -16.62 6.91 -4.00
CA GLN A 219 -17.49 7.89 -4.68
C GLN A 219 -18.20 7.19 -5.85
N VAL A 220 -19.52 7.04 -5.76
CA VAL A 220 -20.32 6.52 -6.87
C VAL A 220 -20.76 7.70 -7.74
N GLY A 221 -20.36 7.69 -9.03
CA GLY A 221 -20.80 8.70 -10.00
C GLY A 221 -20.30 10.13 -9.73
N GLY A 222 -19.17 10.30 -9.04
CA GLY A 222 -18.61 11.62 -8.72
C GLY A 222 -19.34 12.38 -7.60
N ARG A 223 -20.26 11.73 -6.87
CA ARG A 223 -20.82 12.26 -5.63
C ARG A 223 -20.50 11.30 -4.47
N ARG A 224 -20.08 11.88 -3.33
CA ARG A 224 -20.05 11.14 -2.06
C ARG A 224 -21.47 10.64 -1.73
N PRO A 225 -21.63 9.48 -1.08
CA PRO A 225 -22.90 9.11 -0.47
C PRO A 225 -23.38 10.27 0.42
N THR A 226 -24.64 10.69 0.25
CA THR A 226 -25.20 11.82 0.98
C THR A 226 -25.28 11.52 2.49
N PRO A 227 -25.18 12.53 3.37
CA PRO A 227 -25.23 12.37 4.84
C PRO A 227 -26.57 11.84 5.40
N ALA A 228 -27.53 11.45 4.56
CA ALA A 228 -28.91 11.17 4.95
C ALA A 228 -29.09 9.86 5.75
N ALA A 229 -28.02 9.12 6.03
CA ALA A 229 -28.03 7.92 6.86
C ALA A 229 -27.30 8.07 8.21
N ARG A 230 -27.13 9.30 8.72
CA ARG A 230 -26.66 9.53 10.10
C ARG A 230 -27.64 10.41 10.87
N ARG A 231 -28.55 9.76 11.61
CA ARG A 231 -28.94 10.29 12.92
C ARG A 231 -27.77 10.01 13.85
N ASP A 232 -27.34 11.06 14.54
CA ASP A 232 -26.31 11.08 15.57
C ASP A 232 -24.91 10.70 15.11
N LEU A 233 -24.11 11.72 14.78
CA LEU A 233 -22.73 11.94 15.23
C LEU A 233 -22.16 13.14 14.43
N GLY A 234 -21.96 14.25 15.12
CA GLY A 234 -21.49 15.50 14.55
C GLY A 234 -20.04 15.46 14.07
N THR A 235 -19.84 15.80 12.81
CA THR A 235 -18.85 16.78 12.30
C THR A 235 -18.99 16.83 10.79
N GLY A 236 -19.38 18.00 10.27
CA GLY A 236 -19.80 18.19 8.88
C GLY A 236 -18.61 18.20 7.90
N GLY A 237 -18.64 17.29 6.93
CA GLY A 237 -17.76 17.33 5.76
C GLY A 237 -18.48 17.89 4.55
N GLN A 238 -18.32 19.19 4.26
CA GLN A 238 -18.64 19.76 2.94
C GLN A 238 -17.43 19.59 2.01
N GLY A 239 -17.70 19.26 0.74
CA GLY A 239 -16.68 18.95 -0.27
C GLY A 239 -15.89 20.17 -0.75
N ASN A 240 -14.62 19.95 -1.09
CA ASN A 240 -13.71 20.98 -1.59
C ASN A 240 -13.44 20.77 -3.10
N PRO A 241 -13.67 21.76 -3.98
CA PRO A 241 -13.49 21.63 -5.43
C PRO A 241 -12.05 21.77 -5.95
N HIS A 242 -11.04 21.88 -5.07
CA HIS A 242 -9.62 22.03 -5.47
C HIS A 242 -8.93 20.68 -5.82
N PRO A 243 -7.85 20.66 -6.63
CA PRO A 243 -6.98 19.50 -6.89
C PRO A 243 -6.37 18.84 -5.64
N SER A 244 -6.60 19.39 -4.44
CA SER A 244 -6.31 18.81 -3.13
C SER A 244 -7.40 17.87 -2.61
N GLY A 245 -8.42 17.53 -3.41
CA GLY A 245 -9.37 16.45 -3.10
C GLY A 245 -8.67 15.07 -2.99
N PRO A 246 -9.37 14.01 -2.54
CA PRO A 246 -8.76 12.68 -2.43
C PRO A 246 -8.18 12.24 -3.78
N GLN A 247 -6.86 12.21 -3.88
CA GLN A 247 -6.18 11.80 -5.11
C GLN A 247 -6.42 10.30 -5.30
N TRP A 248 -7.13 9.96 -6.38
CA TRP A 248 -7.49 8.57 -6.64
C TRP A 248 -6.26 7.79 -7.12
N SER A 249 -5.89 6.75 -6.38
CA SER A 249 -4.81 5.84 -6.74
C SER A 249 -5.41 4.46 -7.05
N PRO A 250 -5.48 4.04 -8.34
CA PRO A 250 -6.08 2.75 -8.72
C PRO A 250 -5.46 1.54 -8.02
N SER A 251 -4.20 1.66 -7.63
CA SER A 251 -3.44 0.64 -6.89
C SER A 251 -3.87 0.50 -5.43
N GLN A 252 -4.68 1.41 -4.89
CA GLN A 252 -5.18 1.34 -3.51
C GLN A 252 -6.62 0.84 -3.40
N THR A 253 -7.40 0.91 -4.49
CA THR A 253 -8.82 0.54 -4.50
C THR A 253 -9.11 -0.80 -5.19
N GLY A 254 -8.11 -1.39 -5.87
CA GLY A 254 -8.31 -2.51 -6.79
C GLY A 254 -9.15 -2.09 -8.02
N ARG A 255 -8.87 -2.63 -9.21
CA ARG A 255 -9.80 -2.47 -10.34
C ARG A 255 -10.81 -3.61 -10.31
N HIS A 256 -12.11 -3.29 -10.26
CA HIS A 256 -13.12 -4.17 -10.82
C HIS A 256 -13.06 -4.07 -12.35
N GLY A 257 -12.53 -5.11 -13.00
CA GLY A 257 -12.52 -5.21 -14.46
C GLY A 257 -13.85 -5.77 -14.97
N GLU A 258 -14.74 -4.90 -15.46
CA GLU A 258 -15.74 -5.33 -16.43
C GLU A 258 -15.07 -5.40 -17.81
N ALA A 259 -14.96 -6.61 -18.35
CA ALA A 259 -14.51 -6.83 -19.71
C ALA A 259 -15.55 -6.29 -20.69
N ARG A 260 -15.23 -5.22 -21.43
CA ARG A 260 -15.98 -4.84 -22.64
C ARG A 260 -15.33 -5.52 -23.86
N PRO A 261 -16.09 -6.26 -24.68
CA PRO A 261 -15.53 -6.90 -25.86
C PRO A 261 -15.36 -5.87 -26.99
N GLY A 262 -14.22 -5.92 -27.67
CA GLY A 262 -14.05 -5.42 -29.03
C GLY A 262 -13.74 -3.93 -29.18
N ARG A 263 -12.44 -3.59 -29.14
CA ARG A 263 -11.77 -2.71 -30.12
C ARG A 263 -10.27 -2.75 -29.85
N GLY A 264 -9.52 -3.41 -30.72
CA GLY A 264 -8.06 -3.36 -30.71
C GLY A 264 -7.60 -1.95 -31.03
N MET A 265 -6.71 -1.40 -30.20
CA MET A 265 -5.93 -0.22 -30.55
C MET A 265 -4.48 -0.64 -30.79
N ALA A 266 -4.06 -0.50 -32.05
CA ALA A 266 -2.66 -0.45 -32.43
C ALA A 266 -2.02 0.82 -31.84
N TRP A 267 -0.78 0.71 -31.39
CA TRP A 267 0.00 1.81 -30.81
C TRP A 267 1.01 2.29 -31.87
N ASP A 268 0.96 3.58 -32.23
CA ASP A 268 1.86 4.26 -33.17
C ASP A 268 2.93 5.04 -32.37
N PRO A 269 4.24 4.71 -32.48
CA PRO A 269 5.28 5.27 -31.64
C PRO A 269 6.01 6.42 -32.34
N ARG A 270 5.43 7.63 -32.37
CA ARG A 270 6.16 8.85 -32.74
C ARG A 270 5.67 10.09 -32.00
N GLU A 271 5.89 10.16 -30.69
CA GLU A 271 6.01 11.44 -29.95
C GLU A 271 7.02 11.30 -28.81
N GLY A 272 8.31 11.31 -29.16
CA GLY A 272 9.42 11.51 -28.24
C GLY A 272 10.07 12.85 -28.53
N GLY A 273 9.82 13.85 -27.66
CA GLY A 273 10.41 15.18 -27.77
C GLY A 273 11.92 15.16 -27.48
N GLY A 274 12.72 15.50 -28.48
CA GLY A 274 14.16 15.80 -28.35
C GLY A 274 14.44 17.27 -28.02
N PRO A 275 15.69 17.62 -27.63
CA PRO A 275 16.04 18.90 -27.04
C PRO A 275 16.06 20.06 -28.05
N ARG A 276 15.75 21.26 -27.55
CA ARG A 276 15.71 22.54 -28.28
C ARG A 276 17.09 23.15 -28.43
N GLU A 277 17.39 23.64 -29.64
CA GLU A 277 18.38 24.69 -29.93
C GLU A 277 17.91 25.55 -31.14
N PRO A 278 18.47 26.74 -31.40
CA PRO A 278 17.68 27.98 -31.47
C PRO A 278 17.31 28.46 -32.90
N LEU A 279 16.23 29.23 -32.97
CA LEU A 279 15.67 29.83 -34.18
C LEU A 279 16.48 31.03 -34.68
N GLY A 280 16.87 31.00 -35.95
CA GLY A 280 17.14 32.17 -36.81
C GLY A 280 15.94 32.48 -37.72
N PRO A 281 15.83 33.70 -38.27
CA PRO A 281 14.54 34.30 -38.64
C PRO A 281 14.23 34.24 -40.15
N GLY A 282 12.93 34.30 -40.50
CA GLY A 282 12.51 34.89 -41.78
C GLY A 282 11.25 34.33 -42.44
N ALA A 283 10.22 35.19 -42.51
CA ALA A 283 9.11 35.24 -43.48
C ALA A 283 8.13 34.05 -43.52
N GLY A 284 6.80 34.19 -43.45
CA GLY A 284 5.91 35.28 -43.84
C GLY A 284 4.89 34.70 -44.82
N GLY A 285 3.59 34.62 -44.46
CA GLY A 285 2.56 34.21 -45.44
C GLY A 285 1.25 33.64 -44.90
N ARG A 286 0.31 34.55 -44.58
CA ARG A 286 -1.16 34.53 -44.81
C ARG A 286 -1.99 33.23 -44.66
N VAL A 287 -3.02 33.36 -43.81
CA VAL A 287 -4.32 32.66 -43.79
C VAL A 287 -5.17 33.11 -45.02
N PRO A 288 -6.19 32.36 -45.50
CA PRO A 288 -7.54 32.44 -44.92
C PRO A 288 -8.37 31.13 -44.90
N GLU A 289 -9.21 31.06 -43.86
CA GLU A 289 -10.60 30.57 -43.79
C GLU A 289 -11.27 30.00 -45.06
N SER A 290 -11.99 28.88 -44.91
CA SER A 290 -13.47 28.87 -44.75
C SER A 290 -14.14 27.56 -45.22
N GLN A 291 -15.31 27.33 -44.63
CA GLN A 291 -16.48 26.58 -45.12
C GLN A 291 -16.77 25.18 -44.58
N ALA A 292 -17.89 25.18 -43.86
CA ALA A 292 -18.73 24.07 -43.43
C ALA A 292 -19.32 23.27 -44.61
N ARG A 293 -19.70 22.01 -44.35
CA ARG A 293 -20.95 21.45 -44.86
C ARG A 293 -21.41 20.22 -44.07
N GLN A 294 -22.71 20.23 -43.84
CA GLN A 294 -23.57 19.25 -43.17
C GLN A 294 -23.63 17.92 -43.93
N ARG A 295 -23.95 16.82 -43.22
CA ARG A 295 -25.03 15.90 -43.63
C ARG A 295 -25.54 15.06 -42.45
N ALA A 296 -26.86 15.07 -42.34
CA ALA A 296 -27.69 14.33 -41.40
C ALA A 296 -27.97 12.90 -41.88
N GLY A 297 -28.25 12.00 -40.94
CA GLY A 297 -28.83 10.66 -41.17
C GLY A 297 -29.45 10.15 -39.86
N LYS A 298 -30.77 9.90 -39.90
CA LYS A 298 -31.70 9.70 -38.77
C LYS A 298 -31.83 8.19 -38.36
N PRO A 299 -32.61 7.86 -37.31
CA PRO A 299 -32.37 6.76 -36.37
C PRO A 299 -33.17 5.48 -36.65
N GLY A 300 -32.77 4.39 -35.99
CA GLY A 300 -33.57 3.17 -35.84
C GLY A 300 -33.68 2.77 -34.37
N GLN A 301 -34.89 2.86 -33.81
CA GLN A 301 -35.30 2.16 -32.59
C GLN A 301 -35.35 0.65 -32.85
N THR A 302 -35.22 -0.19 -31.82
CA THR A 302 -36.19 -1.28 -31.48
C THR A 302 -35.72 -2.10 -30.26
N GLN A 303 -36.54 -1.96 -29.22
CA GLN A 303 -37.02 -2.94 -28.23
C GLN A 303 -36.09 -3.70 -27.26
N VAL A 304 -36.48 -3.52 -25.99
CA VAL A 304 -36.19 -4.30 -24.79
C VAL A 304 -37.27 -5.37 -24.65
N LEU A 305 -36.90 -6.61 -24.29
CA LEU A 305 -37.75 -7.57 -23.55
C LEU A 305 -36.87 -8.53 -22.71
N PRO A 306 -37.42 -9.20 -21.68
CA PRO A 306 -36.82 -9.24 -20.34
C PRO A 306 -36.39 -10.64 -19.86
N GLY A 307 -35.64 -10.65 -18.75
CA GLY A 307 -35.64 -11.71 -17.75
C GLY A 307 -34.59 -12.79 -17.90
N LEU A 308 -33.69 -12.90 -16.91
CA LEU A 308 -33.46 -14.14 -16.16
C LEU A 308 -32.70 -13.84 -14.87
N CYS A 309 -33.21 -14.47 -13.81
CA CYS A 309 -32.90 -14.29 -12.41
C CYS A 309 -31.68 -15.12 -12.00
N GLY A 310 -30.89 -14.58 -11.07
CA GLY A 310 -30.17 -15.35 -10.04
C GLY A 310 -28.87 -16.04 -10.46
N GLN A 311 -27.75 -15.60 -9.87
CA GLN A 311 -26.81 -16.40 -9.06
C GLN A 311 -25.74 -15.45 -8.47
N PRO A 312 -25.29 -15.65 -7.23
CA PRO A 312 -24.44 -14.70 -6.51
C PRO A 312 -23.00 -14.75 -7.03
N SER A 313 -22.47 -13.58 -7.42
CA SER A 313 -21.04 -13.42 -7.67
C SER A 313 -20.30 -13.58 -6.35
N THR A 314 -19.52 -14.64 -6.24
CA THR A 314 -18.53 -14.84 -5.19
C THR A 314 -17.51 -13.70 -5.30
N GLN A 315 -17.65 -12.70 -4.45
CA GLN A 315 -16.64 -11.66 -4.28
C GLN A 315 -15.40 -12.34 -3.68
N ILE A 316 -14.37 -12.51 -4.50
CA ILE A 316 -13.04 -12.85 -4.02
C ILE A 316 -12.55 -11.61 -3.25
N SER A 317 -12.75 -11.62 -1.93
CA SER A 317 -12.12 -10.68 -1.02
C SER A 317 -10.62 -10.96 -1.03
N VAL A 318 -9.85 -10.04 -1.59
CA VAL A 318 -8.39 -10.10 -1.53
C VAL A 318 -7.99 -9.49 -0.18
N PRO A 319 -7.40 -10.27 0.75
CA PRO A 319 -7.05 -9.75 2.06
C PRO A 319 -6.03 -8.61 1.95
N PRO A 320 -6.05 -7.61 2.85
CA PRO A 320 -5.13 -6.46 2.87
C PRO A 320 -3.65 -6.87 2.83
N GLN A 321 -3.31 -8.03 3.38
CA GLN A 321 -1.97 -8.63 3.35
C GLN A 321 -1.44 -8.86 1.92
N CYS A 322 -2.32 -9.06 0.93
CA CYS A 322 -1.92 -9.17 -0.48
C CYS A 322 -1.44 -7.84 -1.08
N PHE A 323 -1.86 -6.67 -0.57
CA PHE A 323 -1.30 -5.37 -1.00
C PHE A 323 0.15 -5.18 -0.51
N THR A 324 0.49 -5.74 0.65
CA THR A 324 1.87 -5.76 1.17
C THR A 324 2.77 -6.61 0.29
N LEU A 325 2.30 -7.77 -0.18
CA LEU A 325 3.01 -8.63 -1.14
C LEU A 325 3.13 -7.99 -2.53
N ALA A 326 2.07 -7.36 -3.04
CA ALA A 326 2.03 -6.81 -4.40
C ALA A 326 2.93 -5.57 -4.60
N THR A 327 3.11 -4.73 -3.58
CA THR A 327 3.99 -3.55 -3.64
C THR A 327 5.47 -3.91 -3.60
N TRP A 328 5.83 -5.11 -3.16
CA TRP A 328 7.21 -5.60 -3.12
C TRP A 328 7.70 -6.09 -4.49
N GLY A 329 6.86 -6.85 -5.22
CA GLY A 329 7.19 -7.32 -6.57
C GLY A 329 7.33 -6.20 -7.61
N THR A 330 6.64 -5.07 -7.42
CA THR A 330 6.69 -3.94 -8.36
C THR A 330 8.03 -3.18 -8.32
N GLN A 331 8.79 -3.31 -7.24
CA GLN A 331 10.10 -2.66 -7.10
C GLN A 331 11.21 -3.39 -7.89
N VAL A 332 11.00 -4.67 -8.23
CA VAL A 332 11.94 -5.49 -9.02
C VAL A 332 11.66 -5.39 -10.54
N GLN A 333 10.44 -5.04 -10.96
CA GLN A 333 10.02 -5.10 -12.37
C GLN A 333 9.96 -3.75 -13.11
N SER A 334 10.16 -2.61 -12.47
CA SER A 334 10.08 -1.30 -13.17
C SER A 334 11.37 -0.96 -13.91
N ARG A 335 11.57 -1.56 -15.10
CA ARG A 335 12.27 -1.05 -16.31
C ARG A 335 12.64 -2.25 -17.19
N GLY A 336 11.62 -2.80 -17.85
CA GLY A 336 11.75 -3.63 -19.04
C GLY A 336 11.67 -2.77 -20.29
#